data_AF-A0A0Q0VZA7-F1
#
_entry.id   AF-A0A0Q0VZA7-F1
#
_cell.length_a   1.000
_cell.length_b   1.000
_cell.length_c   1.000
_cell.angle_alpha   90.00
_cell.angle_beta   90.00
_cell.angle_gamma   90.00
#
_symmetry.space_group_name_H-M   'P 1'
#
loop_
_entity.id
_entity.type
_entity.pdbx_description
1 polymer ?
#
loop_
_entity_poly.entity_id
_entity_poly.type
_entity_poly.pdbx_seq_one_letter_code
_entity_poly.pdbx_strand_id
1 'polypeptide(L)' 'MAALKNTESTLEKRAFECAKTLLHKYPNPHVPKLQENSNLEDSYTILITLLYTEQLKAEEQSEIATIIDEMKLLEGNR' A
#
# COMPACT_ATOMS: atom_id res chain seq x y z
N MET A 1 -6.89 -11.34 -20.21
CA MET A 1 -6.27 -11.95 -19.02
C MET A 1 -4.83 -11.48 -18.73
N ALA A 2 -4.03 -11.06 -19.72
CA ALA A 2 -2.66 -10.55 -19.46
C ALA A 2 -2.62 -9.12 -18.85
N ALA A 3 -3.53 -8.22 -19.27
CA ALA A 3 -3.55 -6.84 -18.79
C ALA A 3 -3.82 -6.74 -17.28
N LEU A 4 -4.82 -7.48 -16.75
CA LEU A 4 -5.13 -7.51 -15.32
C LEU A 4 -3.96 -8.01 -14.47
N LYS A 5 -3.30 -9.11 -14.87
CA LYS A 5 -2.13 -9.62 -14.14
C LYS A 5 -0.96 -8.63 -14.09
N ASN A 6 -0.75 -7.88 -15.17
CA ASN A 6 0.26 -6.82 -15.21
C ASN A 6 -0.12 -5.64 -14.30
N THR A 7 -1.40 -5.26 -14.27
CA THR A 7 -1.92 -4.22 -13.38
C THR A 7 -1.79 -4.63 -11.91
N GLU A 8 -2.19 -5.85 -11.55
CA GLU A 8 -2.04 -6.41 -10.20
C GLU A 8 -0.56 -6.41 -9.75
N SER A 9 0.36 -6.91 -10.58
CA SER A 9 1.79 -6.92 -10.26
C SER A 9 2.40 -5.51 -10.13
N THR A 10 1.88 -4.55 -10.88
CA THR A 10 2.35 -3.15 -10.82
C THR A 10 1.79 -2.44 -9.58
N LEU A 11 0.56 -2.75 -9.17
CA LEU A 11 -0.01 -2.22 -7.94
C LEU A 11 0.67 -2.81 -6.71
N GLU A 12 0.91 -4.12 -6.68
CA GLU A 12 1.60 -4.80 -5.58
C GLU A 12 2.99 -4.21 -5.33
N LYS A 13 3.79 -4.00 -6.38
CA LYS A 13 5.10 -3.36 -6.25
C LYS A 13 5.01 -1.93 -5.73
N ARG A 14 4.03 -1.13 -6.20
CA ARG A 14 3.84 0.25 -5.73
C ARG A 14 3.39 0.30 -4.28
N ALA A 15 2.44 -0.54 -3.89
CA ALA A 15 1.98 -0.67 -2.52
C ALA A 15 3.12 -1.06 -1.58
N PHE A 16 3.93 -2.05 -1.99
CA PHE A 16 5.09 -2.50 -1.23
C PHE A 16 6.14 -1.40 -1.04
N GLU A 17 6.58 -0.76 -2.12
CA GLU A 17 7.61 0.30 -2.05
C GLU A 17 7.11 1.53 -1.28
N CYS A 18 5.82 1.89 -1.43
CA CYS A 18 5.20 2.95 -0.65
C CYS A 18 5.18 2.60 0.84
N ALA A 19 4.71 1.40 1.21
CA ALA A 19 4.67 0.93 2.59
C ALA A 19 6.06 0.90 3.22
N LYS A 20 7.05 0.38 2.48
CA LYS A 20 8.46 0.34 2.90
C LYS A 20 9.02 1.74 3.17
N THR A 21 8.77 2.67 2.26
CA THR A 21 9.25 4.05 2.37
C THR A 21 8.61 4.76 3.55
N LEU A 22 7.30 4.60 3.74
CA LEU A 22 6.59 5.25 4.83
C LEU A 22 6.92 4.64 6.18
N LEU A 23 7.08 3.32 6.30
CA LEU A 23 7.56 2.67 7.52
C LEU A 23 8.95 3.15 7.94
N HIS A 24 9.83 3.44 6.96
CA HIS A 24 11.15 3.99 7.23
C HIS A 24 11.07 5.45 7.71
N LYS A 25 10.17 6.25 7.14
CA LYS A 25 9.96 7.66 7.53
C LYS A 25 9.23 7.81 8.86
N TYR A 26 8.25 6.96 9.11
CA TYR A 26 7.35 6.95 10.25
C TYR A 26 7.49 5.61 10.99
N PRO A 27 8.61 5.39 11.69
CA PRO A 27 8.83 4.15 12.42
C PRO A 27 7.82 4.05 13.56
N ASN A 28 6.81 3.19 13.39
CA ASN A 28 5.78 2.97 14.39
C ASN A 28 5.82 1.51 14.89
N PRO A 29 6.03 1.28 16.21
CA PRO A 29 6.10 -0.07 16.77
C PRO A 29 4.75 -0.83 16.75
N HIS A 30 3.64 -0.12 16.54
CA HIS A 30 2.30 -0.67 16.43
C HIS A 30 1.90 -1.04 15.00
N VAL A 31 2.68 -0.65 14.00
CA VAL A 31 2.43 -1.01 12.60
C VAL A 31 3.07 -2.37 12.31
N PRO A 32 2.37 -3.30 11.62
CA PRO A 32 2.94 -4.59 11.22
C PRO A 32 4.24 -4.41 10.44
N LYS A 33 5.20 -5.32 10.67
CA LYS A 33 6.47 -5.32 9.91
C LYS A 33 6.22 -5.78 8.47
N LEU A 34 6.64 -4.96 7.51
CA LEU A 34 6.70 -5.36 6.11
C LEU A 34 7.85 -6.37 5.90
N GLN A 35 7.52 -7.57 5.43
CA GLN A 35 8.49 -8.62 5.05
C GLN A 35 8.72 -8.62 3.53
N GLU A 36 9.86 -9.11 3.02
CA GLU A 36 10.15 -9.10 1.57
C GLU A 36 9.18 -9.95 0.73
N ASN A 37 8.49 -10.90 1.35
CA ASN A 37 7.45 -11.73 0.74
C ASN A 37 6.02 -11.25 1.05
N SER A 38 5.88 -10.01 1.56
CA SER A 38 4.56 -9.41 1.81
C SER A 38 3.80 -9.31 0.50
N ASN A 39 2.55 -9.75 0.53
CA ASN A 39 1.67 -9.63 -0.63
C ASN A 39 1.06 -8.21 -0.69
N LEU A 40 0.22 -7.98 -1.71
CA LEU A 40 -0.52 -6.73 -1.86
C LEU A 40 -1.34 -6.37 -0.61
N GLU A 41 -2.03 -7.34 0.00
CA GLU A 41 -2.93 -7.13 1.15
C GLU A 41 -2.17 -6.76 2.43
N ASP A 42 -0.99 -7.34 2.64
CA ASP A 42 -0.09 -6.98 3.75
C ASP A 42 0.39 -5.53 3.61
N SER A 43 0.88 -5.18 2.42
CA SER A 43 1.35 -3.84 2.10
C SER A 43 0.21 -2.83 2.29
N TYR A 44 -0.98 -3.19 1.83
CA TYR A 44 -2.19 -2.40 1.95
C TYR A 44 -2.61 -2.14 3.39
N THR A 45 -2.61 -3.18 4.22
CA THR A 45 -2.94 -3.09 5.64
C THR A 45 -2.00 -2.11 6.36
N ILE A 46 -0.71 -2.15 6.02
CA ILE A 46 0.29 -1.22 6.55
C ILE A 46 -0.03 0.22 6.13
N LEU A 47 -0.30 0.45 4.84
CA LEU A 47 -0.64 1.79 4.33
C LEU A 47 -1.88 2.38 5.00
N ILE A 48 -2.94 1.57 5.18
CA ILE A 48 -4.13 1.99 5.93
C ILE A 48 -3.79 2.30 7.37
N THR A 49 -3.00 1.45 8.03
CA THR A 49 -2.62 1.68 9.43
C THR A 49 -1.89 3.01 9.57
N LEU A 50 -0.91 3.27 8.70
CA LEU A 50 -0.14 4.51 8.68
C LEU A 50 -1.04 5.74 8.45
N LEU A 51 -2.05 5.66 7.58
CA LEU A 51 -3.02 6.73 7.38
C LEU A 51 -3.78 7.12 8.65
N TYR A 52 -4.09 6.14 9.50
CA TYR A 52 -4.88 6.38 10.72
C TYR A 52 -4.02 6.62 11.97
N THR A 53 -2.76 6.19 11.97
CA THR A 53 -1.87 6.31 13.15
C THR A 53 -0.88 7.46 13.05
N GLU A 54 -0.49 7.87 11.84
CA GLU A 54 0.57 8.85 11.62
C GLU A 54 0.05 10.18 11.04
N GLN A 55 0.74 11.28 11.38
CA GLN A 55 0.52 12.58 10.73
C GLN A 55 1.29 12.65 9.39
N LEU A 56 0.80 11.92 8.40
CA LEU A 56 1.36 11.91 7.05
C LEU A 56 1.20 13.26 6.35
N LYS A 57 2.11 13.60 5.45
CA LYS A 57 1.97 14.79 4.59
C LYS A 57 0.84 14.59 3.58
N ALA A 58 0.25 15.68 3.08
CA ALA A 58 -0.82 15.62 2.10
C ALA A 58 -0.45 14.82 0.83
N GLU A 59 0.80 14.95 0.36
CA GLU A 59 1.30 14.19 -0.79
C GLU A 59 1.35 12.67 -0.50
N GLU A 60 1.81 12.29 0.69
CA GLU A 60 1.90 10.90 1.12
C GLU A 60 0.48 10.30 1.32
N GLN A 61 -0.44 11.08 1.90
CA GLN A 61 -1.84 10.67 2.01
C GLN A 61 -2.49 10.48 0.64
N SER A 62 -2.21 11.38 -0.32
CA SER A 62 -2.73 11.29 -1.68
C SER A 62 -2.19 10.06 -2.43
N GLU A 63 -0.91 9.73 -2.23
CA GLU A 63 -0.30 8.54 -2.83
C GLU A 63 -0.95 7.25 -2.29
N ILE A 64 -1.16 7.18 -0.98
CA ILE A 64 -1.85 6.04 -0.36
C ILE A 64 -3.30 5.94 -0.85
N ALA A 65 -4.03 7.06 -0.90
CA ALA A 65 -5.40 7.08 -1.38
C ALA A 65 -5.50 6.57 -2.83
N THR A 66 -4.54 6.93 -3.68
CA THR A 66 -4.47 6.44 -5.07
C THR A 66 -4.29 4.92 -5.11
N ILE A 67 -3.39 4.37 -4.30
CA ILE A 67 -3.16 2.92 -4.19
C ILE A 67 -4.42 2.20 -3.68
N ILE A 68 -5.12 2.79 -2.70
CA ILE A 68 -6.40 2.31 -2.17
C ILE A 68 -7.49 2.24 -3.24
N ASP A 69 -7.65 3.31 -4.00
CA ASP A 69 -8.69 3.36 -5.02
C ASP A 69 -8.40 2.36 -6.15
N GLU A 70 -7.13 2.21 -6.54
CA GLU A 70 -6.72 1.19 -7.52
C GLU A 70 -6.96 -0.25 -7.02
N MET A 71 -6.72 -0.52 -5.74
CA MET A 71 -7.00 -1.84 -5.16
C MET A 71 -8.49 -2.16 -5.15
N LYS A 72 -9.33 -1.21 -4.74
CA LYS A 72 -10.80 -1.36 -4.78
C LYS A 72 -11.32 -1.62 -6.20
N LEU A 73 -10.73 -0.97 -7.20
CA LEU A 73 -11.07 -1.20 -8.60
C LEU A 73 -10.69 -2.61 -9.08
N LEU A 74 -9.60 -3.19 -8.57
CA LEU A 74 -9.23 -4.58 -8.86
C LEU A 74 -10.17 -5.57 -8.17
N GLU A 75 -10.53 -5.34 -6.90
CA GLU A 75 -11.48 -6.19 -6.18
C GLU A 75 -12.89 -6.14 -6.79
N GLY A 76 -13.37 -4.96 -7.17
CA GLY A 76 -14.69 -4.81 -7.80
C GLY A 76 -14.79 -5.38 -9.21
N ASN A 77 -13.65 -5.66 -9.86
CA ASN A 77 -13.58 -6.30 -11.18
C ASN A 77 -13.30 -7.81 -11.11
N ARG A 78 -13.31 -8.40 -9.91
CA ARG A 78 -13.05 -9.82 -9.64
C ARG A 78 -14.34 -10.61 -9.50
#